data_AF-A0A949MHT5-F1
#
_entry.id   AF-A0A949MHT5-F1
#
_cell.length_a   1.000
_cell.length_b   1.000
_cell.length_c   1.000
_cell.angle_alpha   90.00
_cell.angle_beta   90.00
_cell.angle_gamma   90.00
#
_symmetry.space_group_name_H-M   'P 1'
#
loop_
_entity.id
_entity.type
_entity.pdbx_description
1 polymer ?
#
loop_
_entity_poly.entity_id
_entity_poly.type
_entity_poly.pdbx_seq_one_letter_code
_entity_poly.pdbx_strand_id
1 'polypeptide(L)' 'FLPAAALPAPHEAGTHVLLEQPAHGGHVGFARGGFPGVLDWLPERVMRFFIDTGAPPHG' A
#
# COMPACT_ATOMS: atom_id res chain seq x y z
N PHE A 1 9.19 12.09 5.44
CA PHE A 1 8.05 11.48 6.15
C PHE A 1 7.07 12.59 6.51
N LEU A 2 5.77 12.32 6.44
CA LEU A 2 4.70 13.20 6.93
C LEU A 2 4.16 12.65 8.26
N PRO A 3 3.59 13.49 9.13
CA PRO A 3 2.91 13.01 10.33
C PRO A 3 1.63 12.24 9.96
N ALA A 4 1.22 11.28 10.79
CA ALA A 4 0.00 10.49 10.57
C ALA A 4 -1.26 11.37 10.44
N ALA A 5 -1.30 12.51 11.13
CA ALA A 5 -2.40 13.48 11.06
C ALA A 5 -2.56 14.16 9.68
N ALA A 6 -1.56 14.04 8.79
CA ALA A 6 -1.67 14.54 7.42
C ALA A 6 -2.26 13.51 6.45
N LEU A 7 -2.50 12.27 6.91
CA LEU A 7 -3.12 11.22 6.09
C LEU A 7 -4.63 11.44 6.04
N PRO A 8 -5.28 11.17 4.89
CA PRO A 8 -6.72 11.25 4.78
C PRO A 8 -7.38 10.20 5.66
N ALA A 9 -8.45 10.59 6.34
CA ALA A 9 -9.36 9.69 7.02
C ALA A 9 -10.18 8.87 6.01
N PRO A 10 -10.72 7.70 6.41
CA PRO A 10 -11.47 6.83 5.50
C PRO A 10 -12.66 7.50 4.78
N HIS A 11 -13.31 8.46 5.43
CA HIS A 11 -14.46 9.18 4.87
C HIS A 11 -14.07 10.27 3.86
N GLU A 12 -12.79 10.64 3.78
CA GLU A 12 -12.25 11.62 2.83
C GLU A 12 -11.84 10.94 1.50
N ALA A 13 -11.77 9.61 1.48
CA ALA A 13 -11.53 8.83 0.28
C ALA A 13 -12.83 8.56 -0.49
N GLY A 14 -12.74 8.52 -1.82
CA GLY A 14 -13.85 8.09 -2.67
C GLY A 14 -14.24 6.63 -2.41
N THR A 15 -15.49 6.27 -2.70
CA THR A 15 -16.06 4.93 -2.43
C THR A 15 -15.35 3.76 -3.12
N HIS A 16 -14.56 4.04 -4.15
CA HIS A 16 -13.79 3.05 -4.92
C HIS A 16 -12.28 3.10 -4.62
N VAL A 17 -11.88 3.86 -3.59
CA VAL A 17 -10.47 4.04 -3.20
C VAL A 17 -10.20 3.25 -1.93
N LEU A 18 -9.20 2.38 -1.98
CA LEU A 18 -8.65 1.72 -0.80
C LEU A 18 -7.42 2.49 -0.30
N LEU A 19 -7.43 2.88 0.97
CA LEU A 19 -6.30 3.57 1.60
C LEU A 19 -5.30 2.57 2.20
N GLU A 20 -4.07 2.56 1.69
CA GLU A 20 -2.95 1.79 2.26
C GLU A 20 -2.10 2.71 3.15
N GLN A 21 -2.26 2.60 4.47
CA GLN A 21 -1.56 3.43 5.45
C GLN A 21 -0.88 2.58 6.56
N PRO A 22 0.17 1.80 6.24
CA PRO A 22 0.88 1.01 7.26
C PRO A 22 1.50 1.89 8.35
N ALA A 23 1.54 1.40 9.59
CA ALA A 23 2.06 2.15 10.74
C ALA A 23 3.50 2.68 10.57
N HIS A 24 4.33 1.95 9.81
CA HIS A 24 5.72 2.33 9.55
C HIS A 24 5.90 3.12 8.23
N GLY A 25 4.81 3.42 7.53
CA GLY A 25 4.82 4.03 6.21
C GLY A 25 5.45 3.12 5.15
N GLY A 26 5.76 3.71 3.99
CA GLY A 26 6.27 2.99 2.81
C GLY A 26 7.55 3.57 2.23
N HIS A 27 8.43 4.11 3.07
CA HIS A 27 9.66 4.73 2.59
C HIS A 27 10.51 3.76 1.76
N VAL A 28 10.99 4.25 0.62
CA VAL A 28 11.72 3.45 -0.38
C VAL A 28 10.88 2.26 -0.88
N GLY A 29 9.63 2.50 -1.28
CA GLY A 29 8.77 1.45 -1.85
C GLY A 29 8.46 0.32 -0.87
N PHE A 30 8.29 0.67 0.41
CA PHE A 30 8.05 -0.29 1.50
C PHE A 30 9.19 -1.28 1.72
N ALA A 31 10.43 -0.84 1.45
CA ALA A 31 11.62 -1.62 1.76
C ALA A 31 11.67 -2.00 3.24
N ARG A 32 11.92 -3.29 3.51
CA ARG A 32 12.12 -3.81 4.87
C ARG A 32 13.57 -4.28 5.05
N GLY A 33 14.10 -4.17 6.26
CA GLY A 33 15.46 -4.63 6.61
C GLY A 33 16.57 -3.65 6.20
N GLY A 34 17.83 -4.05 6.49
CA GLY A 34 19.02 -3.29 6.11
C GLY A 34 19.33 -3.39 4.62
N PHE A 35 20.11 -2.44 4.10
CA PHE A 35 20.55 -2.41 2.69
C PHE A 35 21.12 -3.78 2.23
N PRO A 36 20.71 -4.32 1.06
CA PRO A 36 19.95 -3.67 -0.02
C PRO A 36 18.42 -3.61 0.19
N GLY A 37 17.91 -4.15 1.30
CA GLY A 37 16.49 -4.19 1.64
C GLY A 37 15.72 -5.30 0.94
N VAL A 38 14.51 -5.59 1.44
CA VAL A 38 13.53 -6.51 0.84
C VAL A 38 12.37 -5.68 0.28
N LEU A 39 12.07 -5.84 -1.01
CA LEU A 39 11.12 -5.01 -1.79
C LEU A 39 9.87 -5.78 -2.24
N ASP A 40 9.56 -6.91 -1.62
CA ASP A 40 8.44 -7.80 -1.94
C ASP A 40 7.06 -7.24 -1.56
N TRP A 41 7.00 -6.34 -0.56
CA TRP A 41 5.75 -5.88 0.04
C TRP A 41 4.81 -5.24 -0.97
N LEU A 42 5.33 -4.31 -1.79
CA LEU A 42 4.49 -3.56 -2.74
C LEU A 42 3.95 -4.46 -3.86
N PRO A 43 4.78 -5.28 -4.55
CA PRO A 43 4.31 -6.25 -5.52
C PRO A 43 3.25 -7.22 -4.95
N GLU A 44 3.50 -7.80 -3.77
CA GLU A 44 2.56 -8.73 -3.13
C GLU A 44 1.23 -8.05 -2.79
N ARG A 45 1.28 -6.81 -2.29
CA ARG A 45 0.08 -6.07 -1.92
C ARG A 45 -0.79 -5.75 -3.14
N VAL A 46 -0.17 -5.38 -4.27
CA VAL A 46 -0.87 -5.12 -5.53
C VAL A 46 -1.53 -6.39 -6.06
N MET A 47 -0.81 -7.51 -6.08
CA MET A 47 -1.40 -8.80 -6.49
C MET A 47 -2.59 -9.17 -5.62
N ARG A 48 -2.46 -9.01 -4.29
CA ARG A 48 -3.55 -9.26 -3.35
C ARG A 48 -4.75 -8.35 -3.58
N PHE A 49 -4.54 -7.08 -3.93
CA PHE A 49 -5.64 -6.18 -4.27
C PHE A 49 -6.50 -6.72 -5.42
N PHE A 50 -5.89 -7.21 -6.50
CA PHE A 50 -6.64 -7.80 -7.62
C PHE A 50 -7.36 -9.11 -7.24
N ILE A 51 -6.71 -9.95 -6.42
CA ILE A 51 -7.31 -11.19 -5.90
C ILE A 51 -8.55 -10.87 -5.04
N ASP A 52 -8.42 -9.92 -4.10
CA ASP A 52 -9.47 -9.58 -3.13
C ASP A 52 -10.66 -8.86 -3.78
N THR A 53 -10.41 -8.05 -4.82
CA THR A 53 -11.45 -7.26 -5.50
C THR A 53 -12.11 -7.99 -6.66
N GLY A 54 -11.68 -9.21 -6.99
CA GLY A 54 -12.23 -10.02 -8.08
C GLY A 54 -11.96 -9.44 -9.48
N ALA A 55 -11.08 -8.44 -9.60
CA ALA A 55 -10.64 -7.93 -10.87
C ALA A 55 -9.61 -8.91 -11.46
N PRO A 56 -9.93 -9.65 -12.54
CA PRO A 56 -8.97 -10.57 -13.13
C PRO A 56 -7.75 -9.77 -13.62
N PRO A 57 -6.51 -10.23 -13.35
CA PRO A 57 -5.36 -9.66 -14.03
C PRO A 57 -5.54 -9.93 -15.52
N HIS A 58 -5.67 -8.87 -16.31
CA HIS A 58 -5.67 -9.00 -17.76
C HIS A 58 -4.33 -9.61 -18.18
N GLY A 59 -4.38 -10.86 -18.64
CA GLY A 59 -3.27 -11.49 -19.37
C GLY A 59 -3.05 -10.83 -20.72
#